data_AF-A0A016S9F7-F1
#
_entry.id   AF-A0A016S9F7-F1
#
_cell.length_a   1.000
_cell.length_b   1.000
_cell.length_c   1.000
_cell.angle_alpha   90.00
_cell.angle_beta   90.00
_cell.angle_gamma   90.00
#
_symmetry.space_group_name_H-M   'P 1'
#
loop_
_entity.id
_entity.type
_entity.pdbx_description
1 polymer ?
#
loop_
_entity_poly.entity_id
_entity_poly.type
_entity_poly.pdbx_seq_one_letter_code
_entity_poly.pdbx_strand_id
1 'polypeptide(L)'
;MTKLLLLLTVTLTAAYYDEDDKFVPRHIIMRNGGRCLMGTKMRELIDDFHNNLRREVALGHNYLGTQFKPQEMCGLMVNAKATKFGCSVRFSRSPSNTREAEVLCLYDKKTRRKNPQEPKGESCCIEHDCDRKTECTFYKNSKCLWDLCYVLEDGEDIDTLM
;
A
#
# COMPACT_ATOMS: atom_id res chain seq x y z
N MET A 1 -36.97 -6.91 -29.35
CA MET A 1 -35.71 -6.16 -29.15
C MET A 1 -35.50 -6.00 -27.65
N THR A 2 -34.86 -6.98 -27.03
CA THR A 2 -34.60 -7.03 -25.60
C THR A 2 -33.34 -6.22 -25.31
N LYS A 3 -33.51 -4.97 -24.87
CA LYS A 3 -32.43 -4.20 -24.24
C LYS A 3 -32.37 -4.64 -22.78
N LEU A 4 -31.36 -5.42 -22.40
CA LEU A 4 -31.16 -5.80 -21.01
C LEU A 4 -29.67 -5.79 -20.64
N LEU A 5 -29.39 -5.06 -19.56
CA LEU A 5 -28.16 -4.94 -18.78
C LEU A 5 -26.95 -4.27 -19.45
N LEU A 6 -26.91 -2.94 -19.32
CA LEU A 6 -25.66 -2.22 -19.17
C LEU A 6 -25.11 -2.57 -17.77
N LEU A 7 -24.04 -3.36 -17.73
CA LEU A 7 -23.24 -3.61 -16.54
C LEU A 7 -22.63 -2.27 -16.09
N LEU A 8 -23.25 -1.62 -15.11
CA LEU A 8 -22.59 -0.63 -14.25
C LEU A 8 -21.58 -1.40 -13.40
N THR A 9 -20.39 -1.64 -13.94
CA THR A 9 -19.21 -1.83 -13.10
C THR A 9 -18.95 -0.49 -12.43
N VAL A 10 -19.56 -0.28 -11.26
CA VAL A 10 -19.14 0.78 -10.35
C VAL A 10 -17.72 0.42 -9.96
N THR A 11 -16.75 1.05 -10.63
CA THR A 11 -15.39 1.10 -10.12
C THR A 11 -15.47 1.99 -8.88
N LEU A 12 -15.68 1.34 -7.74
CA LEU A 12 -15.74 1.97 -6.43
C LEU A 12 -14.30 2.37 -6.06
N THR A 13 -13.74 3.34 -6.77
CA THR A 13 -12.53 4.04 -6.30
C THR A 13 -13.00 4.89 -5.13
N ALA A 14 -12.68 4.47 -3.91
CA ALA A 14 -12.85 5.31 -2.73
C ALA A 14 -12.06 6.60 -2.99
N ALA A 15 -12.78 7.69 -3.26
CA ALA A 15 -12.19 9.01 -3.42
C ALA A 15 -11.90 9.56 -2.03
N TYR A 16 -10.67 10.03 -1.82
CA TYR A 16 -10.25 10.61 -0.56
C TYR A 16 -10.26 12.14 -0.67
N TYR A 17 -10.80 12.81 0.35
CA TYR A 17 -10.87 14.27 0.44
C TYR A 17 -10.17 14.74 1.72
N ASP A 18 -9.50 15.90 1.67
CA ASP A 18 -8.87 16.53 2.84
C ASP A 18 -9.89 17.28 3.72
N GLU A 19 -9.43 17.94 4.79
CA GLU A 19 -10.28 18.73 5.69
C GLU A 19 -10.93 19.96 5.00
N ASP A 20 -10.47 20.33 3.79
CA ASP A 20 -11.00 21.41 2.94
C ASP A 20 -11.92 20.89 1.82
N ASP A 21 -12.30 19.61 1.83
CA ASP A 21 -13.10 18.94 0.77
C ASP A 21 -12.39 18.90 -0.61
N LYS A 22 -11.05 18.89 -0.63
CA LYS A 22 -10.28 18.73 -1.87
C LYS A 22 -9.90 17.27 -2.09
N PHE A 23 -10.12 16.79 -3.31
CA PHE A 23 -9.71 15.46 -3.71
C PHE A 23 -8.19 15.28 -3.61
N VAL A 24 -7.75 14.26 -2.86
CA VAL A 24 -6.33 13.92 -2.70
C VAL A 24 -6.03 12.65 -3.51
N PRO A 25 -5.40 12.77 -4.69
CA PRO A 25 -4.97 11.60 -5.44
C PRO A 25 -3.90 10.83 -4.66
N ARG A 26 -3.94 9.50 -4.79
CA ARG A 26 -2.88 8.66 -4.25
C ARG A 26 -1.54 9.03 -4.89
N HIS A 27 -0.55 9.26 -4.03
CA HIS A 27 0.83 9.49 -4.42
C HIS A 27 1.77 8.74 -3.48
N ILE A 28 3.03 8.58 -3.90
CA ILE A 28 4.06 7.97 -3.07
C ILE A 28 4.47 8.95 -1.96
N ILE A 29 4.41 8.51 -0.70
CA ILE A 29 4.89 9.30 0.43
C ILE A 29 6.38 9.00 0.61
N MET A 30 7.24 9.94 0.26
CA MET A 30 8.69 9.77 0.34
C MET A 30 9.34 10.67 1.38
N ARG A 31 10.20 10.07 2.22
CA ARG A 31 11.12 10.81 3.09
C ARG A 31 12.50 10.85 2.46
N ASN A 32 13.15 12.01 2.50
CA ASN A 32 14.47 12.23 1.92
C ASN A 32 14.54 11.88 0.41
N GLY A 33 13.52 12.25 -0.37
CA GLY A 33 13.40 11.91 -1.79
C GLY A 33 14.64 12.22 -2.64
N GLY A 34 15.40 13.28 -2.29
CA GLY A 34 16.66 13.64 -2.95
C GLY A 34 17.80 12.60 -2.81
N ARG A 35 17.67 11.61 -1.92
CA ARG A 35 18.62 10.50 -1.76
C ARG A 35 18.19 9.23 -2.50
N CYS A 36 16.99 9.21 -3.10
CA CYS A 36 16.46 8.06 -3.81
C CYS A 36 17.01 8.02 -5.25
N LEU A 37 17.95 7.11 -5.50
CA LEU A 37 18.61 6.97 -6.82
C LEU A 37 17.76 6.22 -7.86
N MET A 38 16.69 5.54 -7.43
CA MET A 38 15.82 4.79 -8.32
C MET A 38 14.94 5.73 -9.15
N GLY A 39 14.82 5.47 -10.45
CA GLY A 39 13.96 6.26 -11.34
C GLY A 39 12.51 6.31 -10.86
N THR A 40 11.85 7.47 -11.00
CA THR A 40 10.51 7.75 -10.48
C THR A 40 9.47 6.70 -10.87
N LYS A 41 9.41 6.29 -12.14
CA LYS A 41 8.44 5.29 -12.60
C LYS A 41 8.60 3.91 -11.94
N MET A 42 9.84 3.53 -11.62
CA MET A 42 10.08 2.28 -10.90
C MET A 42 9.69 2.40 -9.43
N ARG A 43 9.95 3.55 -8.79
CA ARG A 43 9.50 3.82 -7.41
C ARG A 43 7.98 3.76 -7.30
N GLU A 44 7.28 4.46 -8.19
CA GLU A 44 5.81 4.45 -8.28
C GLU A 44 5.27 3.03 -8.47
N LEU A 45 5.82 2.26 -9.43
CA LEU A 45 5.39 0.88 -9.68
C LEU A 45 5.52 -0.02 -8.45
N ILE A 46 6.66 0.08 -7.75
CA ILE A 46 6.91 -0.72 -6.55
C ILE A 46 5.99 -0.28 -5.41
N ASP A 47 5.80 1.03 -5.21
CA ASP A 47 4.89 1.56 -4.18
C ASP A 47 3.44 1.15 -4.43
N ASP A 48 2.97 1.27 -5.68
CA ASP A 48 1.67 0.80 -6.13
C ASP A 48 1.47 -0.67 -5.84
N PHE A 49 2.43 -1.50 -6.20
CA PHE A 49 2.34 -2.92 -5.92
C PHE A 49 2.21 -3.20 -4.41
N HIS A 50 3.02 -2.56 -3.57
CA HIS A 50 3.01 -2.79 -2.13
C HIS A 50 1.70 -2.33 -1.47
N ASN A 51 1.30 -1.08 -1.71
CA ASN A 51 0.18 -0.50 -0.98
C ASN A 51 -1.17 -0.95 -1.54
N ASN A 52 -1.29 -1.22 -2.85
CA ASN A 52 -2.50 -1.86 -3.37
C ASN A 52 -2.66 -3.27 -2.78
N LEU A 53 -1.60 -4.07 -2.71
CA LEU A 53 -1.68 -5.39 -2.08
C LEU A 53 -2.09 -5.29 -0.60
N ARG A 54 -1.52 -4.34 0.16
CA ARG A 54 -1.91 -4.09 1.56
C ARG A 54 -3.39 -3.73 1.68
N ARG A 55 -3.88 -2.84 0.81
CA ARG A 55 -5.27 -2.40 0.78
C ARG A 55 -6.22 -3.55 0.49
N GLU A 56 -5.96 -4.34 -0.55
CA GLU A 56 -6.82 -5.49 -0.90
C GLU A 56 -6.87 -6.51 0.24
N VAL A 57 -5.74 -6.76 0.92
CA VAL A 57 -5.71 -7.64 2.11
C VAL A 57 -6.49 -7.03 3.27
N ALA A 58 -6.38 -5.72 3.50
CA ALA A 58 -7.10 -5.02 4.58
C ALA A 58 -8.62 -4.99 4.37
N LEU A 59 -9.07 -4.95 3.12
CA LEU A 59 -10.48 -5.08 2.72
C LEU A 59 -11.00 -6.53 2.72
N GLY A 60 -10.13 -7.50 3.02
CA GLY A 60 -10.48 -8.93 3.02
C GLY A 60 -10.70 -9.52 1.62
N HIS A 61 -10.22 -8.85 0.57
CA HIS A 61 -10.33 -9.33 -0.81
C HIS A 61 -9.41 -10.53 -1.09
N ASN A 62 -9.78 -11.32 -2.10
CA ASN A 62 -8.95 -12.42 -2.58
C ASN A 62 -7.79 -11.90 -3.44
N TYR A 63 -6.59 -12.43 -3.22
CA TYR A 63 -5.43 -12.17 -4.07
C TYR A 63 -5.24 -13.33 -5.06
N LEU A 64 -5.21 -13.03 -6.36
CA LEU A 64 -5.09 -14.02 -7.44
C LEU A 64 -6.13 -15.16 -7.36
N GLY A 65 -7.36 -14.85 -6.95
CA GLY A 65 -8.45 -15.83 -6.84
C GLY A 65 -8.38 -16.74 -5.61
N THR A 66 -7.48 -16.48 -4.67
CA THR A 66 -7.37 -17.22 -3.41
C THR A 66 -7.44 -16.28 -2.21
N GLN A 67 -7.97 -16.76 -1.09
CA GLN A 67 -7.89 -16.03 0.17
C GLN A 67 -6.41 -15.88 0.57
N PHE A 68 -6.01 -14.67 0.93
CA PHE A 68 -4.62 -14.34 1.19
C PHE A 68 -4.01 -15.23 2.28
N LYS A 69 -2.88 -15.90 1.98
CA LYS A 69 -2.14 -16.74 2.93
C LYS A 69 -0.85 -16.04 3.38
N PRO A 70 -0.60 -15.85 4.70
CA PRO A 70 0.50 -15.01 5.19
C PRO A 70 1.91 -15.64 5.08
N GLN A 71 2.04 -16.82 4.50
CA GLN A 71 3.20 -17.71 4.68
C GLN A 71 4.35 -17.46 3.67
N GLU A 72 4.19 -16.53 2.75
CA GLU A 72 5.12 -16.25 1.64
C GLU A 72 5.86 -14.89 1.79
N MET A 73 6.67 -14.49 0.79
CA MET A 73 7.27 -13.14 0.69
C MET A 73 6.22 -12.02 0.85
N CYS A 74 5.00 -12.27 0.38
CA CYS A 74 3.84 -11.40 0.60
C CYS A 74 3.58 -11.12 2.08
N GLY A 75 3.88 -12.05 2.99
CA GLY A 75 3.72 -11.85 4.43
C GLY A 75 4.62 -10.76 5.03
N LEU A 76 5.74 -10.43 4.38
CA LEU A 76 6.53 -9.23 4.72
C LEU A 76 5.89 -7.98 4.12
N MET A 77 5.46 -8.06 2.86
CA MET A 77 4.83 -6.95 2.14
C MET A 77 3.53 -6.50 2.79
N VAL A 78 2.76 -7.40 3.39
CA VAL A 78 1.47 -7.10 4.05
C VAL A 78 1.56 -7.08 5.58
N ASN A 79 2.76 -7.03 6.14
CA ASN A 79 2.91 -6.87 7.58
C ASN A 79 2.26 -5.55 8.02
N ALA A 80 1.09 -5.63 8.63
CA ALA A 80 0.29 -4.46 9.04
C ALA A 80 1.01 -3.54 10.04
N LYS A 81 2.07 -4.03 10.70
CA LYS A 81 2.91 -3.22 11.59
C LYS A 81 4.12 -2.59 10.90
N ALA A 82 4.46 -2.97 9.67
CA ALA A 82 5.53 -2.32 8.92
C ALA A 82 5.02 -1.00 8.33
N THR A 83 5.73 0.10 8.64
CA THR A 83 5.28 1.48 8.32
C THR A 83 6.16 2.16 7.27
N LYS A 84 7.35 1.61 7.02
CA LYS A 84 8.33 2.16 6.08
C LYS A 84 8.98 1.01 5.33
N PHE A 85 9.21 1.23 4.04
CA PHE A 85 10.01 0.34 3.23
C PHE A 85 10.87 1.14 2.25
N GLY A 86 11.95 0.53 1.79
CA GLY A 86 12.83 1.09 0.77
C GLY A 86 13.34 -0.03 -0.12
N CYS A 87 13.38 0.22 -1.42
CA CYS A 87 13.77 -0.78 -2.39
C CYS A 87 14.97 -0.32 -3.23
N SER A 88 15.67 -1.30 -3.79
CA SER A 88 16.71 -1.11 -4.81
C SER A 88 16.44 -2.08 -5.95
N VAL A 89 16.75 -1.66 -7.17
CA VAL A 89 16.66 -2.49 -8.37
C VAL A 89 18.04 -2.57 -9.01
N ARG A 90 18.46 -3.79 -9.34
CA ARG A 90 19.65 -4.04 -10.15
C ARG A 90 19.22 -4.71 -11.45
N PHE A 91 19.64 -4.13 -12.57
CA PHE A 91 19.48 -4.74 -13.88
C PHE A 91 20.73 -5.54 -14.23
N SER A 92 20.54 -6.78 -14.66
CA SER A 92 21.60 -7.71 -15.03
C SER A 92 21.20 -8.48 -16.30
N ARG A 93 22.10 -9.35 -16.76
CA ARG A 93 21.80 -10.34 -17.78
C ARG A 93 22.10 -11.73 -17.24
N SER A 94 21.21 -12.66 -17.53
CA SER A 94 21.40 -14.07 -17.25
C SER A 94 22.54 -14.64 -18.12
N PRO A 95 23.08 -15.83 -17.79
CA PRO A 95 23.96 -16.58 -18.68
C PRO A 95 23.35 -16.88 -20.05
N SER A 96 22.02 -16.95 -20.15
CA SER A 96 21.27 -17.13 -21.40
C SER A 96 20.99 -15.82 -22.16
N ASN A 97 21.63 -14.70 -21.78
CA ASN A 97 21.47 -13.37 -22.37
C ASN A 97 20.05 -12.77 -22.24
N THR A 98 19.26 -13.27 -21.29
CA THR A 98 17.97 -12.69 -20.93
C THR A 98 18.20 -11.50 -19.99
N ARG A 99 17.45 -10.41 -20.17
CA ARG A 99 17.50 -9.27 -19.24
C ARG A 99 16.81 -9.65 -17.94
N GLU A 100 17.47 -9.39 -16.82
CA GLU A 100 16.95 -9.67 -15.48
C GLU A 100 16.88 -8.39 -14.66
N ALA A 101 15.90 -8.32 -13.78
CA ALA A 101 15.74 -7.25 -12.80
C ALA A 101 15.64 -7.88 -11.41
N GLU A 102 16.66 -7.66 -10.59
CA GLU A 102 16.68 -8.06 -9.19
C GLU A 102 16.13 -6.90 -8.35
N VAL A 103 15.02 -7.15 -7.66
CA VAL A 103 14.39 -6.18 -6.76
C VAL A 103 14.60 -6.65 -5.32
N LEU A 104 15.18 -5.78 -4.50
CA LEU A 104 15.33 -6.01 -3.06
C LEU A 104 14.62 -4.89 -2.31
N CYS A 105 13.73 -5.26 -1.38
CA CYS A 105 13.05 -4.32 -0.50
C CYS A 105 13.37 -4.62 0.97
N LEU A 106 13.68 -3.55 1.72
CA LEU A 106 13.90 -3.56 3.15
C LEU A 106 12.70 -2.92 3.84
N TYR A 107 12.28 -3.48 4.98
CA TYR A 107 11.15 -3.01 5.78
C TYR A 107 11.63 -2.67 7.18
N ASP A 108 11.05 -1.65 7.79
CA ASP A 108 11.33 -1.27 9.18
C ASP A 108 10.97 -2.37 10.19
N LYS A 109 9.97 -3.21 9.87
CA LYS A 109 9.53 -4.32 10.74
C LYS A 109 9.36 -5.63 9.99
N LYS A 110 9.89 -6.69 10.60
CA LYS A 110 9.79 -8.07 10.11
C LYS A 110 8.68 -8.84 10.82
N THR A 111 7.88 -9.59 10.06
CA THR A 111 6.87 -10.51 10.59
C THR A 111 7.57 -11.66 11.34
N ARG A 112 7.26 -11.86 12.64
CA ARG A 112 7.83 -12.97 13.40
C ARG A 112 7.13 -14.27 12.99
N ARG A 113 7.87 -15.20 12.36
CA ARG A 113 7.38 -16.51 11.88
C ARG A 113 6.65 -17.37 12.94
N LYS A 114 6.85 -17.10 14.24
CA LYS A 114 6.37 -17.96 15.33
C LYS A 114 4.87 -17.83 15.66
N ASN A 115 4.17 -16.81 15.15
CA ASN A 115 2.72 -16.68 15.27
C ASN A 115 2.14 -16.18 13.94
N PRO A 116 1.84 -17.07 12.98
CA PRO A 116 1.25 -16.73 11.68
C PRO A 116 -0.23 -16.36 11.76
N GLN A 117 -0.76 -16.07 12.97
CA GLN A 117 -2.15 -15.66 13.16
C GLN A 117 -2.37 -14.27 12.55
N GLU A 118 -2.73 -14.32 11.28
CA GLU A 118 -3.39 -13.33 10.43
C GLU A 118 -2.66 -11.99 10.27
N PRO A 119 -2.60 -11.42 9.06
CA PRO A 119 -2.26 -10.03 8.89
C PRO A 119 -3.41 -9.24 9.51
N LYS A 120 -3.33 -8.95 10.80
CA LYS A 120 -4.34 -8.24 11.60
C LYS A 120 -4.35 -6.74 11.28
N GLY A 121 -4.33 -6.38 10.00
CA GLY A 121 -4.57 -5.02 9.54
C GLY A 121 -5.93 -5.01 8.89
N GLU A 122 -6.87 -4.31 9.49
CA GLU A 122 -8.16 -3.99 8.87
C GLU A 122 -8.02 -2.67 8.12
N SER A 123 -8.87 -2.46 7.11
CA SER A 123 -9.01 -1.15 6.47
C SER A 123 -9.34 -0.12 7.54
N CYS A 124 -8.74 1.07 7.47
CA CYS A 124 -9.05 2.13 8.43
C CYS A 124 -10.27 2.98 8.04
N CYS A 125 -10.87 2.69 6.88
CA CYS A 125 -12.17 3.21 6.48
C CYS A 125 -13.15 2.05 6.28
N ILE A 126 -14.38 2.21 6.77
CA ILE A 126 -15.49 1.30 6.55
C ILE A 126 -16.52 2.04 5.68
N GLU A 127 -16.96 1.43 4.58
CA GLU A 127 -18.11 1.90 3.78
C GLU A 127 -18.06 3.37 3.33
N HIS A 128 -16.86 3.91 3.05
CA HIS A 128 -16.63 5.29 2.62
C HIS A 128 -16.88 6.38 3.69
N ASP A 129 -17.16 6.00 4.93
CA ASP A 129 -17.19 6.93 6.07
C ASP A 129 -15.78 6.97 6.72
N CYS A 130 -14.89 7.73 6.10
CA CYS A 130 -13.54 7.97 6.61
C CYS A 130 -13.49 9.07 7.70
N ASP A 131 -14.62 9.68 8.05
CA ASP A 131 -14.71 10.79 9.02
C ASP A 131 -14.60 10.31 10.48
N ARG A 132 -14.70 9.00 10.71
CA ARG A 132 -14.32 8.39 11.98
C ARG A 132 -12.81 8.43 12.17
N LYS A 133 -12.32 9.57 12.67
CA LYS A 133 -10.99 9.68 13.27
C LYS A 133 -10.79 8.51 14.24
N THR A 134 -9.83 7.64 13.89
CA THR A 134 -9.15 6.60 14.71
C THR A 134 -9.65 5.14 14.67
N GLU A 135 -9.39 4.43 13.57
CA GLU A 135 -9.19 2.96 13.59
C GLU A 135 -7.69 2.57 13.57
N CYS A 136 -6.80 3.52 13.29
CA CYS A 136 -5.36 3.31 13.29
C CYS A 136 -4.79 3.24 14.72
N THR A 137 -4.71 2.04 15.29
CA THR A 137 -4.34 1.83 16.71
C THR A 137 -2.89 1.42 16.95
N PHE A 138 -2.14 1.02 15.92
CA PHE A 138 -0.78 0.49 16.10
C PHE A 138 0.26 1.55 16.49
N TYR A 139 0.08 2.79 16.03
CA TYR A 139 1.03 3.87 16.23
C TYR A 139 0.31 5.18 16.49
N LYS A 140 0.94 6.04 17.31
CA LYS A 140 0.51 7.44 17.47
C LYS A 140 0.75 8.21 16.16
N ASN A 141 0.08 9.34 15.98
CA ASN A 141 0.19 10.21 14.79
C ASN A 141 -0.10 9.47 13.47
N SER A 142 -1.02 8.49 13.52
CA SER A 142 -1.47 7.80 12.32
C SER A 142 -2.62 8.57 11.67
N LYS A 143 -2.56 8.75 10.35
CA LYS A 143 -3.68 9.22 9.53
C LYS A 143 -4.20 8.08 8.67
N CYS A 144 -5.52 7.99 8.53
CA CYS A 144 -6.16 7.06 7.61
C CYS A 144 -6.27 7.70 6.24
N LEU A 145 -5.65 7.11 5.23
CA LEU A 145 -5.59 7.61 3.84
C LEU A 145 -5.71 6.43 2.90
N TRP A 146 -6.58 6.54 1.89
CA TRP A 146 -6.76 5.50 0.86
C TRP A 146 -6.93 4.09 1.46
N ASP A 147 -7.78 3.98 2.48
CA ASP A 147 -8.08 2.73 3.22
C ASP A 147 -6.90 2.16 4.04
N LEU A 148 -5.78 2.90 4.18
CA LEU A 148 -4.57 2.49 4.89
C LEU A 148 -4.13 3.49 5.97
N CYS A 149 -3.55 2.97 7.05
CA CYS A 149 -2.94 3.79 8.10
C CYS A 149 -1.50 4.18 7.76
N TYR A 150 -1.25 5.48 7.61
CA TYR A 150 0.09 6.04 7.45
C TYR A 150 0.55 6.74 8.72
N VAL A 151 1.79 6.50 9.12
CA VAL A 151 2.41 7.15 10.29
C VAL A 151 3.24 8.34 9.83
N LEU A 152 2.85 9.53 10.28
CA LEU A 152 3.57 10.77 10.02
C LEU A 152 4.59 11.04 11.14
N GLU A 153 5.73 11.64 10.80
CA GLU A 153 6.69 12.19 11.76
C GLU A 153 6.23 13.57 12.23
N ASP A 154 6.70 14.03 13.40
CA ASP A 154 6.25 15.29 13.97
C ASP A 154 6.59 16.46 13.03
N GLY A 155 5.57 17.26 12.68
CA GLY A 155 5.69 18.38 11.75
C GLY A 155 5.62 18.00 10.27
N GLU A 156 5.41 16.73 9.93
CA GLU A 156 5.12 16.33 8.55
C GLU A 156 3.66 16.62 8.19
N ASP A 157 3.47 17.22 7.02
CA ASP A 157 2.16 17.33 6.37
C ASP A 157 2.15 16.47 5.10
N ILE A 158 1.08 15.70 4.90
CA ILE A 158 1.01 14.76 3.79
C ILE A 158 1.07 15.46 2.43
N ASP A 159 0.50 16.66 2.34
CA ASP A 159 0.50 17.47 1.12
C ASP A 159 1.92 17.92 0.73
N THR A 160 2.85 17.87 1.68
CA THR A 160 4.26 18.24 1.47
C THR A 160 5.19 17.04 1.24
N LEU A 161 4.70 15.81 1.47
CA LEU A 161 5.49 14.58 1.36
C LEU A 161 5.34 13.95 -0.03
N MET A 162 6.01 14.55 -1.03
CA MET A 162 6.14 14.00 -2.40
C MET A 162 7.57 13.60 -2.76
#